data_AF-A0A094X9N6-F1
#
_entry.id   AF-A0A094X9N6-F1
#
_cell.length_a   1.000
_cell.length_b   1.000
_cell.length_c   1.000
_cell.angle_alpha   90.00
_cell.angle_beta   90.00
_cell.angle_gamma   90.00
#
_symmetry.space_group_name_H-M   'P 1'
#
loop_
_entity.id
_entity.type
_entity.pdbx_description
1 polymer ?
#
loop_
_entity_poly.entity_id
_entity_poly.type
_entity_poly.pdbx_seq_one_letter_code
_entity_poly.pdbx_strand_id
1 'polypeptide(L)'
;MSASRLEKIIQFFRSYGIKIDEKLIEEWLEATSNTRAFESPVCEDDLYEFNEWCRWKGTAYEEGIDDQTKIARLLDEIKDLRNEISTLKKEKGTLEDKLGIAPF
;
A
#
# COMPACT_ATOMS: atom_id res chain seq x y z
N MET A 1 11.61 13.33 18.61
CA MET A 1 12.55 13.66 17.51
C MET A 1 11.70 14.04 16.30
N SER A 2 11.18 15.26 16.19
CA SER A 2 9.87 15.32 15.48
C SER A 2 9.38 16.62 14.84
N ALA A 3 10.19 17.67 14.65
CA ALA A 3 9.75 18.81 13.81
C ALA A 3 10.67 19.03 12.60
N SER A 4 11.99 19.09 12.84
CA SER A 4 12.95 19.47 11.79
C SER A 4 13.15 18.45 10.66
N ARG A 5 12.94 17.15 10.88
CA ARG A 5 13.11 16.12 9.81
C ARG A 5 11.87 16.00 8.94
N LEU A 6 10.69 15.99 9.56
CA LEU A 6 9.40 16.00 8.85
C LEU A 6 9.33 17.17 7.86
N GLU A 7 9.67 18.38 8.31
CA GLU A 7 9.72 19.57 7.45
C GLU A 7 10.70 19.42 6.28
N LYS A 8 11.90 18.88 6.54
CA LYS A 8 12.91 18.63 5.49
C LYS A 8 12.42 17.63 4.44
N ILE A 9 11.75 16.56 4.86
CA ILE A 9 11.20 15.54 3.97
C ILE A 9 10.06 16.11 3.14
N ILE A 10 9.12 16.82 3.78
CA ILE A 10 8.03 17.51 3.08
C ILE A 10 8.59 18.48 2.04
N GLN A 11 9.57 19.31 2.41
CA GLN A 11 10.18 20.26 1.51
C GLN A 11 10.92 19.57 0.36
N PHE A 12 11.68 18.51 0.64
CA PHE A 12 12.38 17.72 -0.36
C PHE A 12 11.38 17.11 -1.34
N PHE A 13 10.33 16.44 -0.87
CA PHE A 13 9.38 15.78 -1.76
C PHE A 13 8.56 16.79 -2.58
N ARG A 14 8.22 17.95 -2.00
CA ARG A 14 7.59 19.07 -2.73
C ARG A 14 8.49 19.62 -3.83
N SER A 15 9.81 19.58 -3.69
CA SER A 15 10.74 19.99 -4.74
C SER A 15 10.67 19.10 -5.99
N TYR A 16 10.21 17.86 -5.85
CA TYR A 16 9.89 16.93 -6.96
C TYR A 16 8.47 17.13 -7.53
N GLY A 17 7.71 18.11 -7.02
CA GLY A 17 6.34 18.38 -7.45
C GLY A 17 5.30 17.38 -6.94
N ILE A 18 5.65 16.55 -5.95
CA ILE A 18 4.74 15.54 -5.39
C ILE A 18 3.80 16.23 -4.38
N LYS A 19 2.49 16.06 -4.58
CA LYS A 19 1.47 16.47 -3.59
C LYS A 19 1.40 15.43 -2.50
N ILE A 20 1.65 15.83 -1.25
CA ILE A 20 1.76 14.88 -0.15
C ILE A 20 0.87 15.29 1.01
N ASP A 21 0.24 14.27 1.57
CA ASP A 21 -0.41 14.33 2.87
C ASP A 21 0.66 14.26 3.96
N GLU A 22 0.84 15.36 4.70
CA GLU A 22 1.83 15.47 5.78
C GLU A 22 1.60 14.41 6.86
N LYS A 23 0.34 14.01 7.09
CA LYS A 23 -0.02 12.98 8.06
C LYS A 23 0.52 11.60 7.67
N LEU A 24 0.56 11.29 6.37
CA LEU A 24 1.14 10.03 5.89
C LEU A 24 2.66 9.99 6.09
N ILE A 25 3.35 11.13 5.94
CA ILE A 25 4.79 11.20 6.23
C ILE A 25 5.04 11.03 7.73
N GLU A 26 4.24 11.67 8.59
CA GLU A 26 4.34 11.46 10.05
C GLU A 26 4.18 9.99 10.42
N GLU A 27 3.11 9.34 9.95
CA GLU A 27 2.85 7.93 10.23
C GLU A 27 3.97 7.01 9.66
N TRP A 28 4.54 7.35 8.50
CA TRP A 28 5.68 6.63 7.94
C TRP A 28 6.95 6.78 8.80
N LEU A 29 7.24 8.00 9.24
CA LEU A 29 8.38 8.27 10.11
C LEU A 29 8.25 7.55 11.44
N GLU A 30 7.06 7.52 12.04
CA GLU A 30 6.80 6.76 13.28
C GLU A 30 7.02 5.26 13.08
N ALA A 31 6.54 4.69 11.98
CA ALA A 31 6.71 3.28 11.66
C ALA A 31 8.19 2.89 11.44
N THR A 32 8.95 3.74 10.75
CA THR A 32 10.36 3.49 10.40
C THR A 32 11.37 3.94 11.47
N SER A 33 10.92 4.71 12.47
CA SER A 33 11.74 5.13 13.62
C SER A 33 12.34 3.99 14.42
N ASN A 34 11.68 2.83 14.41
CA ASN A 34 12.13 1.67 15.17
C ASN A 34 13.20 0.86 14.41
N THR A 35 13.41 1.12 13.11
CA THR A 35 14.27 0.32 12.24
C THR A 35 15.47 1.10 11.69
N ARG A 36 15.53 2.44 11.81
CA ARG A 36 16.61 3.26 11.24
C ARG A 36 17.24 4.29 12.18
N ALA A 37 18.57 4.43 12.05
CA ALA A 37 19.31 5.58 12.55
C ALA A 37 19.17 6.74 11.56
N PHE A 38 18.35 7.74 11.92
CA PHE A 38 18.00 8.88 11.07
C PHE A 38 19.06 10.01 11.04
N GLU A 39 20.34 9.67 11.03
CA GLU A 39 21.43 10.66 11.00
C GLU A 39 21.79 11.12 9.58
N SER A 40 21.37 10.39 8.54
CA SER A 40 21.62 10.76 7.14
C SER A 40 20.74 11.93 6.66
N PRO A 41 21.26 12.82 5.78
CA PRO A 41 20.45 13.78 5.02
C PRO A 41 19.33 13.10 4.24
N VAL A 42 18.25 13.86 4.00
CA VAL A 42 17.13 13.42 3.15
C VAL A 42 17.62 13.33 1.70
N CYS A 43 17.37 12.20 1.04
CA CYS A 43 17.74 11.93 -0.35
C CYS A 43 16.62 11.22 -1.13
N GLU A 44 16.89 10.86 -2.39
CA GLU A 44 15.93 10.16 -3.24
C GLU A 44 15.53 8.78 -2.68
N ASP A 45 16.39 8.11 -1.90
CA ASP A 45 16.04 6.83 -1.29
C ASP A 45 14.87 6.98 -0.31
N ASP A 46 14.77 8.10 0.42
CA ASP A 46 13.63 8.39 1.29
C ASP A 46 12.31 8.46 0.49
N LEU A 47 12.34 8.91 -0.77
CA LEU A 47 11.16 8.92 -1.65
C LEU A 47 10.75 7.50 -2.05
N TYR A 48 11.71 6.67 -2.44
CA TYR A 48 11.43 5.30 -2.84
C TYR A 48 10.89 4.47 -1.67
N GLU A 49 11.47 4.65 -0.50
CA GLU A 49 11.03 3.98 0.72
C GLU A 49 9.66 4.45 1.19
N PHE A 50 9.38 5.75 1.17
CA PHE A 50 8.05 6.25 1.47
C PHE A 50 7.02 5.66 0.51
N ASN A 51 7.32 5.62 -0.78
CA ASN A 51 6.44 5.02 -1.78
C ASN A 51 6.23 3.52 -1.55
N GLU A 52 7.29 2.79 -1.20
CA GLU A 52 7.20 1.37 -0.88
C GLU A 52 6.35 1.14 0.38
N TRP A 53 6.57 1.91 1.43
CA TRP A 53 5.77 1.83 2.64
C TRP A 53 4.29 2.14 2.36
N CYS A 54 4.00 3.19 1.58
CA CYS A 54 2.63 3.52 1.17
C CYS A 54 1.96 2.37 0.40
N ARG A 55 2.72 1.64 -0.43
CA ARG A 55 2.21 0.49 -1.19
C ARG A 55 1.76 -0.65 -0.28
N TRP A 56 2.48 -0.89 0.81
CA TRP A 56 2.19 -2.01 1.72
C TRP A 56 1.24 -1.66 2.85
N LYS A 57 1.09 -0.38 3.17
CA LYS A 57 0.21 0.09 4.22
C LYS A 57 -1.24 -0.39 4.03
N GLY A 58 -1.83 -0.95 5.09
CA GLY A 58 -3.17 -1.51 5.09
C GLY A 58 -3.28 -2.91 4.48
N THR A 59 -2.20 -3.45 3.92
CA THR A 59 -2.18 -4.80 3.32
C THR A 59 -1.68 -5.85 4.32
N ALA A 60 -1.77 -7.13 3.98
CA ALA A 60 -1.14 -8.20 4.75
C ALA A 60 0.41 -8.13 4.79
N TYR A 61 1.01 -7.24 4.00
CA TYR A 61 2.46 -7.06 3.89
C TYR A 61 2.95 -5.77 4.56
N GLU A 62 2.07 -5.06 5.28
CA GLU A 62 2.45 -3.90 6.08
C GLU A 62 3.53 -4.29 7.09
N GLU A 63 4.62 -3.53 7.13
CA GLU A 63 5.74 -3.78 8.04
C GLU A 63 5.31 -3.61 9.50
N GLY A 64 5.75 -4.52 10.37
CA GLY A 64 5.52 -4.42 11.82
C GLY A 64 4.16 -4.92 12.32
N ILE A 65 3.28 -5.41 11.44
CA ILE A 65 2.03 -6.07 11.87
C ILE A 65 2.32 -7.49 12.41
N ASP A 66 1.52 -7.94 13.37
CA ASP A 66 1.62 -9.29 13.91
C ASP A 66 1.02 -10.35 12.97
N ASP A 67 1.40 -11.62 13.18
CA ASP A 67 0.97 -12.74 12.36
C ASP A 67 -0.56 -12.93 12.35
N GLN A 68 -1.26 -12.62 13.44
CA GLN A 68 -2.71 -12.76 13.50
C GLN A 68 -3.37 -11.70 12.63
N THR A 69 -2.92 -10.45 12.69
CA THR A 69 -3.38 -9.36 11.81
C THR A 69 -3.09 -9.68 10.34
N LYS A 70 -1.89 -10.21 10.05
CA LYS A 70 -1.51 -10.64 8.70
C LYS A 70 -2.43 -11.74 8.17
N ILE A 71 -2.67 -12.78 8.95
CA ILE A 71 -3.57 -13.89 8.59
C ILE A 71 -4.99 -13.37 8.35
N ALA A 72 -5.51 -12.51 9.22
CA ALA A 72 -6.85 -11.94 9.06
C ALA A 72 -6.99 -11.18 7.74
N ARG A 73 -6.03 -10.30 7.41
CA ARG A 73 -6.03 -9.55 6.14
C ARG A 73 -5.95 -10.48 4.92
N LEU A 74 -5.13 -11.53 4.97
CA LEU A 74 -5.05 -12.52 3.88
C LEU A 74 -6.36 -13.30 3.70
N LEU A 75 -7.06 -13.63 4.79
CA LEU A 75 -8.33 -14.33 4.70
C LEU A 75 -9.42 -13.45 4.06
N ASP A 76 -9.44 -12.16 4.39
CA ASP A 76 -10.34 -11.19 3.76
C ASP A 76 -10.00 -11.03 2.26
N GLU A 77 -8.73 -10.91 1.90
CA GLU A 77 -8.29 -10.84 0.50
C GLU A 77 -8.71 -12.08 -0.29
N ILE A 78 -8.54 -13.29 0.27
CA ILE A 78 -8.99 -14.54 -0.35
C ILE A 78 -10.50 -14.54 -0.57
N LYS A 79 -11.27 -14.03 0.39
CA LYS A 79 -12.74 -13.94 0.28
C LYS A 79 -13.13 -13.00 -0.85
N ASP A 80 -12.51 -11.84 -0.95
CA ASP A 80 -12.81 -10.86 -1.99
C ASP A 80 -12.44 -11.38 -3.37
N LEU A 81 -11.27 -12.00 -3.53
CA LEU A 81 -10.85 -12.64 -4.78
C LEU A 81 -11.82 -13.76 -5.21
N ARG A 82 -12.33 -14.56 -4.27
CA ARG A 82 -13.34 -15.58 -4.57
C ARG A 82 -14.65 -14.97 -5.08
N ASN A 83 -15.05 -13.85 -4.50
CA ASN A 83 -16.24 -13.12 -4.95
C ASN A 83 -16.03 -12.55 -6.35
N GLU A 84 -14.87 -11.95 -6.61
CA GLU A 84 -14.53 -11.40 -7.93
C GLU A 84 -14.51 -12.50 -9.00
N ILE A 85 -13.90 -13.66 -8.72
CA ILE A 85 -13.93 -14.82 -9.61
C ILE A 85 -15.37 -15.27 -9.89
N SER A 86 -16.23 -15.28 -8.87
CA SER A 86 -17.65 -15.64 -9.03
C SER A 86 -18.38 -14.67 -9.94
N THR A 87 -18.15 -13.36 -9.75
CA THR A 87 -18.71 -12.30 -10.59
C THR A 87 -18.23 -12.43 -12.04
N LEU A 88 -16.92 -12.53 -12.26
CA LEU A 88 -16.32 -12.68 -13.59
C LEU A 88 -16.81 -13.94 -14.30
N LYS A 89 -17.00 -15.06 -13.58
CA LYS A 89 -17.57 -16.29 -14.16
C LYS A 89 -19.01 -16.09 -14.63
N LYS A 90 -19.83 -15.35 -13.87
CA LYS A 90 -21.22 -15.03 -14.27
C LYS A 90 -21.26 -14.11 -15.48
N GLU A 91 -20.40 -13.08 -15.49
CA GLU A 91 -20.28 -12.16 -16.61
C GLU A 91 -19.83 -12.89 -17.88
N LYS A 92 -18.82 -13.75 -17.75
CA LYS A 92 -18.36 -14.62 -18.84
C LYS A 92 -19.49 -15.48 -19.40
N GLY A 93 -20.22 -16.20 -18.55
CA GLY A 93 -21.35 -17.03 -19.00
C GLY A 93 -22.43 -16.21 -19.73
N THR A 94 -22.76 -15.03 -19.19
CA THR A 94 -23.72 -14.11 -19.83
C THR A 94 -23.25 -13.64 -21.21
N LEU A 95 -21.94 -13.42 -21.38
CA LEU A 95 -21.36 -13.03 -22.67
C LEU A 95 -21.29 -14.22 -23.65
N GLU A 96 -20.94 -15.40 -23.18
CA GLU A 96 -20.95 -16.64 -23.98
C GLU A 96 -22.36 -16.93 -24.50
N ASP A 97 -23.38 -16.82 -23.65
CA ASP A 97 -24.80 -16.97 -24.04
C ASP A 97 -25.20 -15.96 -25.12
N LYS A 98 -24.82 -14.68 -24.96
CA LYS A 98 -25.08 -13.63 -25.95
C LYS A 98 -24.40 -13.88 -27.30
N LEU A 99 -23.27 -14.58 -27.29
CA LEU A 99 -22.53 -14.94 -28.50
C LEU A 99 -22.96 -16.30 -29.08
N GLY A 100 -23.88 -17.02 -28.43
CA GLY A 100 -24.28 -18.37 -28.84
C GLY A 100 -23.17 -19.40 -28.68
N ILE A 101 -22.18 -19.14 -27.80
CA ILE A 101 -21.10 -20.06 -27.47
C ILE A 101 -21.62 -20.99 -26.38
N ALA A 102 -21.78 -22.28 -26.70
CA ALA A 102 -22.18 -23.26 -25.70
C ALA A 102 -21.05 -23.46 -24.66
N PRO A 103 -21.36 -23.55 -23.37
CA PRO A 103 -20.37 -23.88 -22.35
C PRO A 103 -19.82 -25.29 -22.60
N PHE A 104 -18.49 -25.41 -22.60
CA PHE A 104 -17.76 -26.68 -22.75
C PHE A 104 -17.86 -27.56 -21.50
#